data_AF-A0A2E3Q351-F1
#
_entry.id   AF-A0A2E3Q351-F1
#
_cell.length_a   1.000
_cell.length_b   1.000
_cell.length_c   1.000
_cell.angle_alpha   90.00
_cell.angle_beta   90.00
_cell.angle_gamma   90.00
#
_symmetry.space_group_name_H-M   'P 1'
#
loop_
_entity.id
_entity.type
_entity.pdbx_description
1 polymer ?
#
loop_
_entity_poly.entity_id
_entity_poly.type
_entity_poly.pdbx_seq_one_letter_code
_entity_poly.pdbx_strand_id
1 'polypeptide(L)'
;MNRMFDKERIIHQIERTRLLTLQMIERVPHDRWFEMPTGITHVAWNVGHIATAEYFLGLVFVRGLREEDAGMIPGNYAELFGYGSEPQADPDPYPSPDELMQTLDAVHRQLLLETRAMPSEKLDEPPVFDDVWLDHHPMFDQKGSALEIVAFHEHIHIGTIGLLRRELGSEPIDYFKESSEGRRFV
;
A
#
# COMPACT_ATOMS: atom_id res chain seq x y z
N MET A 1 -31.29 6.19 -4.43
CA MET A 1 -30.40 6.35 -5.59
C MET A 1 -29.32 5.29 -5.47
N ASN A 2 -29.10 4.45 -6.48
CA ASN A 2 -28.03 3.45 -6.41
C ASN A 2 -26.69 4.21 -6.54
N ARG A 3 -25.90 4.29 -5.46
CA ARG A 3 -24.57 4.92 -5.51
C ARG A 3 -23.62 3.99 -6.26
N MET A 4 -22.71 4.54 -7.05
CA MET A 4 -21.68 3.75 -7.73
C MET A 4 -20.74 3.09 -6.72
N PHE A 5 -20.36 3.84 -5.67
CA PHE A 5 -19.46 3.38 -4.64
C PHE A 5 -20.20 2.96 -3.37
N ASP A 6 -19.79 1.81 -2.82
CA ASP A 6 -20.19 1.32 -1.50
C ASP A 6 -19.01 1.48 -0.54
N LYS A 7 -19.13 2.43 0.41
CA LYS A 7 -18.07 2.78 1.36
C LYS A 7 -17.65 1.60 2.22
N GLU A 8 -18.60 0.79 2.69
CA GLU A 8 -18.30 -0.35 3.55
C GLU A 8 -17.58 -1.45 2.76
N ARG A 9 -17.97 -1.63 1.49
CA ARG A 9 -17.29 -2.55 0.57
C ARG A 9 -15.86 -2.11 0.24
N ILE A 10 -15.61 -0.81 0.11
CA ILE A 10 -14.27 -0.23 -0.09
C ILE A 10 -13.40 -0.45 1.16
N ILE A 11 -13.90 -0.06 2.34
CA ILE A 11 -13.20 -0.25 3.62
C ILE A 11 -12.84 -1.72 3.81
N HIS A 12 -13.81 -2.61 3.62
CA HIS A 12 -13.59 -4.04 3.71
C HIS A 12 -12.47 -4.52 2.77
N GLN A 13 -12.47 -4.07 1.50
CA GLN A 13 -11.42 -4.47 0.56
C GLN A 13 -10.03 -3.97 0.98
N ILE A 14 -9.92 -2.73 1.46
CA ILE A 14 -8.66 -2.17 1.97
C ILE A 14 -8.15 -3.00 3.16
N GLU A 15 -9.00 -3.28 4.15
CA GLU A 15 -8.63 -4.08 5.34
C GLU A 15 -8.22 -5.51 4.97
N ARG A 16 -8.99 -6.17 4.10
CA ARG A 16 -8.71 -7.55 3.68
C ARG A 16 -7.43 -7.64 2.87
N THR A 17 -7.16 -6.63 2.04
CA THR A 17 -5.92 -6.56 1.25
C THR A 17 -4.72 -6.38 2.16
N ARG A 18 -4.76 -5.43 3.11
CA ARG A 18 -3.67 -5.23 4.07
C ARG A 18 -3.39 -6.48 4.88
N LEU A 19 -4.42 -7.18 5.33
CA LEU A 19 -4.23 -8.44 6.05
C LEU A 19 -3.45 -9.45 5.20
N LEU A 20 -3.79 -9.61 3.92
CA LEU A 20 -3.07 -10.49 3.01
C LEU A 20 -1.63 -10.01 2.74
N THR A 21 -1.42 -8.70 2.63
CA THR A 21 -0.09 -8.10 2.50
C THR A 21 0.81 -8.43 3.68
N LEU A 22 0.32 -8.22 4.91
CA LEU A 22 1.07 -8.52 6.13
C LEU A 22 1.42 -10.01 6.22
N GLN A 23 0.49 -10.87 5.84
CA GLN A 23 0.74 -12.31 5.70
C GLN A 23 1.85 -12.59 4.67
N MET A 24 1.86 -11.94 3.51
CA MET A 24 2.93 -12.18 2.55
C MET A 24 4.29 -11.66 3.05
N ILE A 25 4.31 -10.47 3.66
CA ILE A 25 5.53 -9.82 4.20
C ILE A 25 6.15 -10.65 5.32
N GLU A 26 5.36 -11.15 6.28
CA GLU A 26 5.88 -11.89 7.45
C GLU A 26 6.63 -13.18 7.05
N ARG A 27 6.40 -13.67 5.83
CA ARG A 27 7.04 -14.87 5.27
C ARG A 27 8.41 -14.58 4.63
N VAL A 28 8.88 -13.32 4.63
CA VAL A 28 10.22 -12.93 4.18
C VAL A 28 11.04 -12.39 5.35
N PRO A 29 12.15 -13.05 5.73
CA PRO A 29 13.04 -12.56 6.78
C PRO A 29 13.57 -11.13 6.52
N HIS A 30 13.57 -10.27 7.55
CA HIS A 30 13.96 -8.86 7.44
C HIS A 30 15.37 -8.64 6.88
N ASP A 31 16.32 -9.51 7.21
CA ASP A 31 17.70 -9.48 6.73
C ASP A 31 17.83 -9.70 5.21
N ARG A 32 16.75 -10.12 4.56
CA ARG A 32 16.69 -10.37 3.10
C ARG A 32 15.89 -9.32 2.33
N TRP A 33 15.37 -8.29 3.00
CA TRP A 33 14.45 -7.34 2.37
C TRP A 33 15.06 -6.46 1.28
N PHE A 34 16.38 -6.36 1.23
CA PHE A 34 17.13 -5.58 0.25
C PHE A 34 17.75 -6.46 -0.85
N GLU A 35 17.58 -7.78 -0.78
CA GLU A 35 18.03 -8.66 -1.86
C GLU A 35 17.16 -8.45 -3.11
N MET A 36 17.83 -8.25 -4.25
CA MET A 36 17.19 -8.09 -5.58
C MET A 36 17.45 -9.32 -6.45
N PRO A 37 16.82 -10.49 -6.18
CA PRO A 37 17.13 -11.74 -6.87
C PRO A 37 16.82 -11.69 -8.37
N THR A 38 15.89 -10.83 -8.80
CA THR A 38 15.56 -10.60 -10.22
C THR A 38 16.31 -9.42 -10.84
N GLY A 39 17.08 -8.67 -10.05
CA GLY A 39 17.73 -7.42 -10.46
C GLY A 39 16.77 -6.24 -10.70
N ILE A 40 15.47 -6.37 -10.38
CA ILE A 40 14.45 -5.34 -10.66
C ILE A 40 13.96 -4.65 -9.40
N THR A 41 13.70 -5.40 -8.32
CA THR A 41 13.11 -4.87 -7.10
C THR A 41 13.43 -5.77 -5.90
N HIS A 42 13.12 -5.30 -4.69
CA HIS A 42 13.30 -6.00 -3.43
C HIS A 42 12.11 -5.74 -2.50
N VAL A 43 12.01 -6.48 -1.39
CA VAL A 43 10.82 -6.42 -0.51
C VAL A 43 10.68 -5.05 0.15
N ALA A 44 11.76 -4.46 0.66
CA ALA A 44 11.72 -3.14 1.29
C ALA A 44 11.13 -2.06 0.36
N TRP A 45 11.49 -2.05 -0.92
CA TRP A 45 10.91 -1.10 -1.87
C TRP A 45 9.41 -1.33 -2.07
N ASN A 46 8.98 -2.60 -2.20
CA ASN A 46 7.55 -2.90 -2.33
C ASN A 46 6.76 -2.45 -1.09
N VAL A 47 7.28 -2.67 0.11
CA VAL A 47 6.63 -2.23 1.35
C VAL A 47 6.57 -0.70 1.46
N GLY A 48 7.68 -0.01 1.19
CA GLY A 48 7.73 1.46 1.18
C GLY A 48 6.84 2.07 0.09
N HIS A 49 6.78 1.43 -1.09
CA HIS A 49 5.93 1.86 -2.20
C HIS A 49 4.44 1.65 -1.90
N ILE A 50 4.04 0.54 -1.27
CA ILE A 50 2.65 0.36 -0.81
C ILE A 50 2.26 1.49 0.14
N ALA A 51 3.08 1.77 1.16
CA ALA A 51 2.77 2.82 2.13
C ALA A 51 2.69 4.21 1.46
N THR A 52 3.61 4.50 0.54
CA THR A 52 3.62 5.76 -0.21
C THR A 52 2.41 5.89 -1.13
N ALA A 53 2.10 4.86 -1.90
CA ALA A 53 0.95 4.84 -2.80
C ALA A 53 -0.37 4.94 -2.03
N GLU A 54 -0.52 4.22 -0.92
CA GLU A 54 -1.70 4.30 -0.05
C GLU A 54 -1.90 5.72 0.51
N TYR A 55 -0.82 6.38 0.92
CA TYR A 55 -0.87 7.77 1.36
C TYR A 55 -1.37 8.69 0.24
N PHE A 56 -0.78 8.63 -0.96
CA PHE A 56 -1.19 9.50 -2.05
C PHE A 56 -2.61 9.20 -2.56
N LEU A 57 -2.91 7.93 -2.84
CA LEU A 57 -4.19 7.48 -3.38
C LEU A 57 -5.34 7.64 -2.38
N GLY A 58 -5.11 7.25 -1.13
CA GLY A 58 -6.15 7.17 -0.11
C GLY A 58 -6.30 8.42 0.76
N LEU A 59 -5.26 9.23 0.90
CA LEU A 59 -5.30 10.45 1.71
C LEU A 59 -5.17 11.70 0.83
N VAL A 60 -4.06 11.88 0.11
CA VAL A 60 -3.79 13.13 -0.62
C VAL A 60 -4.86 13.40 -1.67
N PHE A 61 -5.16 12.45 -2.55
CA PHE A 61 -6.19 12.62 -3.57
C PHE A 61 -7.62 12.67 -3.01
N VAL A 62 -7.84 12.30 -1.74
CA VAL A 62 -9.18 12.29 -1.13
C VAL A 62 -9.45 13.57 -0.34
N ARG A 63 -8.48 14.03 0.44
CA ARG A 63 -8.62 15.14 1.40
C ARG A 63 -7.59 16.27 1.25
N GLY A 64 -6.71 16.18 0.25
CA GLY A 64 -5.59 17.11 0.05
C GLY A 64 -4.42 16.82 0.99
N LEU A 65 -3.29 17.49 0.75
CA LEU A 65 -2.14 17.47 1.64
C LEU A 65 -2.48 18.16 2.97
N ARG A 66 -2.02 17.59 4.09
CA ARG A 66 -2.11 18.22 5.41
C ARG A 66 -0.77 18.19 6.12
N GLU A 67 -0.43 19.27 6.80
CA GLU A 67 0.85 19.38 7.54
C GLU A 67 1.00 18.32 8.64
N GLU A 68 -0.12 17.86 9.21
CA GLU A 68 -0.16 16.79 10.21
C GLU A 68 0.41 15.44 9.70
N ASP A 69 0.45 15.24 8.39
CA ASP A 69 0.95 14.01 7.76
C ASP A 69 2.48 13.98 7.63
N ALA A 70 3.16 15.12 7.84
CA ALA A 70 4.62 15.21 7.65
C ALA A 70 5.43 14.27 8.56
N GLY A 71 4.86 13.87 9.71
CA GLY A 71 5.46 12.88 10.60
C GLY A 71 5.14 11.43 10.24
N MET A 72 4.15 11.20 9.37
CA MET A 72 3.68 9.86 8.98
C MET A 72 4.42 9.36 7.74
N ILE A 73 4.65 10.23 6.76
CA ILE A 73 5.43 9.90 5.56
C ILE A 73 6.66 10.82 5.49
N PRO A 74 7.88 10.30 5.74
CA PRO A 74 9.10 11.10 5.66
C PRO A 74 9.33 11.69 4.27
N GLY A 75 9.92 12.89 4.20
CA GLY A 75 10.05 13.65 2.95
C GLY A 75 10.87 12.97 1.84
N ASN A 76 11.76 12.04 2.18
CA ASN A 76 12.54 11.25 1.21
C ASN A 76 11.77 10.07 0.61
N TYR A 77 10.57 9.73 1.10
CA TYR A 77 9.82 8.56 0.60
C TYR A 77 9.37 8.74 -0.85
N ALA A 78 9.08 9.97 -1.28
CA ALA A 78 8.75 10.24 -2.67
C ALA A 78 9.92 9.89 -3.62
N GLU A 79 11.16 10.14 -3.21
CA GLU A 79 12.35 9.80 -4.00
C GLU A 79 12.62 8.30 -3.98
N LEU A 80 12.52 7.66 -2.80
CA LEU A 80 12.86 6.25 -2.62
C LEU A 80 11.79 5.29 -3.14
N PHE A 81 10.52 5.69 -3.03
CA PHE A 81 9.36 4.81 -3.24
C PHE A 81 8.27 5.42 -4.11
N GLY A 82 8.40 6.68 -4.55
CA GLY A 82 7.40 7.32 -5.39
C GLY A 82 7.33 6.75 -6.80
N TYR A 83 6.38 7.24 -7.58
CA TYR A 83 6.25 6.88 -8.99
C TYR A 83 7.53 7.23 -9.75
N GLY A 84 8.07 6.26 -10.50
CA GLY A 84 9.33 6.42 -11.24
C GLY A 84 10.61 6.25 -10.41
N SER A 85 10.51 5.98 -9.10
CA SER A 85 11.68 5.59 -8.31
C SER A 85 12.23 4.24 -8.77
N GLU A 86 13.56 4.10 -8.72
CA GLU A 86 14.27 2.87 -9.11
C GLU A 86 14.83 2.17 -7.86
N PRO A 87 14.42 0.93 -7.56
CA PRO A 87 14.95 0.17 -6.42
C PRO A 87 16.46 -0.07 -6.56
N GLN A 88 17.18 0.01 -5.45
CA GLN A 88 18.62 -0.19 -5.38
C GLN A 88 18.95 -1.32 -4.41
N ALA A 89 20.01 -2.07 -4.69
CA ALA A 89 20.45 -3.17 -3.83
C ALA A 89 21.16 -2.67 -2.57
N ASP A 90 21.66 -1.43 -2.58
CA ASP A 90 22.28 -0.81 -1.42
C ASP A 90 21.21 -0.50 -0.37
N PRO A 91 21.28 -1.07 0.85
CA PRO A 91 20.32 -0.80 1.90
C PRO A 91 20.51 0.58 2.56
N ASP A 92 21.69 1.21 2.47
CA ASP A 92 22.03 2.44 3.19
C ASP A 92 21.06 3.62 2.98
N PRO A 93 20.53 3.90 1.77
CA PRO A 93 19.58 4.99 1.56
C PRO A 93 18.15 4.69 2.08
N TYR A 94 17.84 3.44 2.41
CA TYR A 94 16.48 3.02 2.78
C TYR A 94 16.26 3.00 4.30
N PRO A 95 15.02 3.26 4.77
CA PRO A 95 14.64 2.96 6.14
C PRO A 95 14.76 1.46 6.44
N SER A 96 14.96 1.13 7.70
CA SER A 96 14.96 -0.25 8.16
C SER A 96 13.60 -0.93 7.92
N PRO A 97 13.57 -2.28 7.84
CA PRO A 97 12.31 -3.03 7.75
C PRO A 97 11.29 -2.64 8.83
N ASP A 98 11.73 -2.38 10.06
CA ASP A 98 10.85 -2.00 11.17
C ASP A 98 10.25 -0.59 10.96
N GLU A 99 11.04 0.37 10.48
CA GLU A 99 10.55 1.72 10.14
C GLU A 99 9.56 1.68 8.98
N LEU A 100 9.82 0.85 7.96
CA LEU A 100 8.90 0.64 6.84
C LEU A 100 7.56 0.06 7.31
N MET A 101 7.58 -0.92 8.21
CA MET A 101 6.36 -1.48 8.79
C MET A 101 5.60 -0.48 9.66
N GLN A 102 6.31 0.37 10.40
CA GLN A 102 5.69 1.45 11.18
C GLN A 102 5.00 2.48 10.28
N THR A 103 5.64 2.91 9.18
CA THR A 103 5.01 3.81 8.20
C THR A 103 3.82 3.14 7.53
N LEU A 104 3.94 1.88 7.11
CA LEU A 104 2.85 1.12 6.49
C LEU A 104 1.61 1.05 7.41
N ASP A 105 1.80 0.75 8.69
CA ASP A 105 0.73 0.72 9.69
C ASP A 105 0.12 2.10 9.93
N ALA A 106 0.96 3.13 10.11
CA ALA A 106 0.51 4.49 10.39
C ALA A 106 -0.38 5.05 9.26
N VAL A 107 0.06 4.91 8.01
CA VAL A 107 -0.69 5.35 6.82
C VAL A 107 -2.03 4.64 6.74
N HIS A 108 -2.06 3.33 6.93
CA HIS A 108 -3.29 2.53 6.84
C HIS A 108 -4.30 2.87 7.92
N ARG A 109 -3.84 3.03 9.16
CA ARG A 109 -4.73 3.46 10.26
C ARG A 109 -5.33 4.83 9.98
N GLN A 110 -4.53 5.76 9.46
CA GLN A 110 -5.03 7.08 9.10
C GLN A 110 -6.01 7.03 7.93
N LEU A 111 -5.72 6.23 6.89
CA LEU A 111 -6.63 6.01 5.76
C LEU A 111 -8.00 5.50 6.22
N LEU A 112 -8.01 4.44 7.04
CA LEU A 112 -9.26 3.87 7.53
C LEU A 112 -10.03 4.84 8.43
N LEU A 113 -9.34 5.60 9.27
CA LEU A 113 -9.95 6.62 10.12
C LEU A 113 -10.66 7.68 9.28
N GLU A 114 -9.97 8.24 8.28
CA GLU A 114 -10.50 9.29 7.40
C GLU A 114 -11.63 8.75 6.51
N THR A 115 -11.44 7.56 5.92
CA THR A 115 -12.46 6.93 5.06
C THR A 115 -13.75 6.63 5.83
N ARG A 116 -13.65 6.15 7.08
CA ARG A 116 -14.83 5.91 7.94
C ARG A 116 -15.55 7.22 8.27
N ALA A 117 -14.79 8.25 8.63
CA ALA A 117 -15.34 9.57 9.00
C ALA A 117 -15.96 10.31 7.81
N MET A 118 -15.49 10.05 6.59
CA MET A 118 -15.99 10.69 5.38
C MET A 118 -17.46 10.29 5.08
N PRO A 119 -18.37 11.25 4.84
CA PRO A 119 -19.72 10.95 4.36
C PRO A 119 -19.70 10.23 3.01
N SER A 120 -20.56 9.23 2.81
CA SER A 120 -20.57 8.43 1.57
C SER A 120 -20.87 9.28 0.32
N GLU A 121 -21.55 10.41 0.49
CA GLU A 121 -21.76 11.47 -0.52
C GLU A 121 -20.47 11.95 -1.16
N LYS A 122 -19.39 12.00 -0.38
CA LYS A 122 -18.10 12.52 -0.82
C LYS A 122 -17.37 11.58 -1.76
N LEU A 123 -17.73 10.30 -1.83
CA LEU A 123 -17.10 9.35 -2.74
C LEU A 123 -17.32 9.72 -4.21
N ASP A 124 -18.43 10.40 -4.52
CA ASP A 124 -18.76 10.81 -5.88
C ASP A 124 -18.06 12.12 -6.30
N GLU A 125 -17.37 12.80 -5.37
CA GLU A 125 -16.65 14.05 -5.67
C GLU A 125 -15.34 13.82 -6.41
N PRO A 126 -14.87 14.81 -7.20
CA PRO A 126 -13.55 14.77 -7.79
C PRO A 126 -12.44 14.65 -6.74
N PRO A 127 -11.33 13.96 -7.06
CA PRO A 127 -10.14 13.96 -6.23
C PRO A 127 -9.54 15.36 -6.09
N VAL A 128 -8.71 15.53 -5.06
CA VAL A 128 -7.95 16.76 -4.84
C VAL A 128 -6.63 16.67 -5.60
N PHE A 129 -6.38 17.66 -6.46
CA PHE A 129 -5.14 17.81 -7.21
C PHE A 129 -4.58 19.21 -6.93
N ASP A 130 -3.64 19.31 -5.99
CA ASP A 130 -3.01 20.59 -5.59
C ASP A 130 -1.65 20.83 -6.28
N ASP A 131 -1.20 19.89 -7.11
CA ASP A 131 0.06 19.97 -7.85
C ASP A 131 -0.18 20.46 -9.29
N VAL A 132 0.60 21.45 -9.73
CA VAL A 132 0.54 22.02 -11.08
C VAL A 132 0.95 21.03 -12.18
N TRP A 133 1.65 19.96 -11.82
CA TRP A 133 2.13 18.93 -12.74
C TRP A 133 1.24 17.68 -12.79
N LEU A 134 0.26 17.58 -11.89
CA LEU A 134 -0.68 16.46 -11.84
C LEU A 134 -2.10 16.95 -11.55
N ASP A 135 -2.82 17.31 -12.60
CA ASP A 135 -4.20 17.82 -12.54
C ASP A 135 -5.27 16.73 -12.72
N HIS A 136 -4.87 15.49 -13.06
CA HIS A 136 -5.73 14.32 -13.13
C HIS A 136 -4.92 13.02 -12.98
N HIS A 137 -5.59 11.93 -12.60
CA HIS A 137 -5.03 10.58 -12.64
C HIS A 137 -5.63 9.78 -13.81
N PRO A 138 -4.85 9.03 -14.60
CA PRO A 138 -5.35 8.36 -15.81
C PRO A 138 -6.37 7.25 -15.56
N MET A 139 -6.50 6.79 -14.32
CA MET A 139 -7.36 5.65 -13.95
C MET A 139 -8.61 6.03 -13.15
N PHE A 140 -8.73 7.27 -12.67
CA PHE A 140 -9.86 7.68 -11.83
C PHE A 140 -10.12 9.18 -11.88
N ASP A 141 -11.38 9.56 -11.70
CA ASP A 141 -11.88 10.94 -11.65
C ASP A 141 -12.79 11.21 -10.44
N GLN A 142 -12.90 10.24 -9.51
CA GLN A 142 -13.69 10.34 -8.28
C GLN A 142 -12.94 9.78 -7.08
N LYS A 143 -13.20 10.32 -5.89
CA LYS A 143 -12.57 9.88 -4.62
C LYS A 143 -12.85 8.40 -4.32
N GLY A 144 -14.05 7.92 -4.64
CA GLY A 144 -14.41 6.50 -4.48
C GLY A 144 -13.51 5.58 -5.31
N SER A 145 -13.29 5.91 -6.58
CA SER A 145 -12.39 5.16 -7.46
C SER A 145 -10.93 5.22 -7.00
N ALA A 146 -10.47 6.36 -6.46
CA ALA A 146 -9.13 6.47 -5.87
C ALA A 146 -8.95 5.50 -4.69
N LEU A 147 -9.95 5.39 -3.81
CA LEU A 147 -9.94 4.46 -2.68
C LEU A 147 -10.04 2.98 -3.12
N GLU A 148 -10.82 2.66 -4.15
CA GLU A 148 -10.86 1.30 -4.71
C GLU A 148 -9.50 0.87 -5.25
N ILE A 149 -8.80 1.79 -5.93
CA ILE A 149 -7.47 1.53 -6.49
C ILE A 149 -6.42 1.25 -5.42
N VAL A 150 -6.56 1.74 -4.18
CA VAL A 150 -5.64 1.39 -3.08
C VAL A 150 -5.53 -0.13 -2.93
N ALA A 151 -6.67 -0.82 -2.84
CA ALA A 151 -6.69 -2.28 -2.67
C ALA A 151 -6.18 -3.03 -3.92
N PHE A 152 -6.47 -2.52 -5.12
CA PHE A 152 -6.00 -3.13 -6.36
C PHE A 152 -4.49 -2.94 -6.57
N HIS A 153 -3.98 -1.75 -6.30
CA HIS A 153 -2.56 -1.44 -6.35
C HIS A 153 -1.78 -2.31 -5.37
N GLU A 154 -2.24 -2.39 -4.13
CA GLU A 154 -1.56 -3.21 -3.13
C GLU A 154 -1.55 -4.71 -3.50
N HIS A 155 -2.64 -5.24 -4.10
CA HIS A 155 -2.65 -6.62 -4.63
C HIS A 155 -1.56 -6.90 -5.68
N ILE A 156 -1.20 -5.92 -6.51
CA ILE A 156 -0.09 -6.07 -7.47
C ILE A 156 1.21 -6.32 -6.71
N HIS A 157 1.45 -5.55 -5.65
CA HIS A 157 2.64 -5.70 -4.82
C HIS A 157 2.63 -6.96 -3.96
N ILE A 158 1.46 -7.46 -3.53
CA ILE A 158 1.36 -8.81 -2.91
C ILE A 158 1.88 -9.87 -3.88
N GLY A 159 1.50 -9.79 -5.16
CA GLY A 159 2.02 -10.69 -6.20
C GLY A 159 3.54 -10.62 -6.34
N THR A 160 4.09 -9.40 -6.38
CA THR A 160 5.54 -9.15 -6.46
C THR A 160 6.28 -9.70 -5.24
N ILE A 161 5.81 -9.44 -4.02
CA ILE A 161 6.43 -9.97 -2.80
C ILE A 161 6.33 -11.51 -2.78
N GLY A 162 5.21 -12.07 -3.24
CA GLY A 162 5.03 -13.51 -3.39
C GLY A 162 6.04 -14.15 -4.36
N LEU A 163 6.36 -13.47 -5.46
CA LEU A 163 7.41 -13.87 -6.39
C LEU A 163 8.80 -13.76 -5.75
N LEU A 164 9.13 -12.62 -5.13
CA LEU A 164 10.42 -12.41 -4.46
C LEU A 164 10.65 -13.48 -3.40
N ARG A 165 9.64 -13.81 -2.58
CA ARG A 165 9.72 -14.90 -1.59
C ARG A 165 10.19 -16.23 -2.21
N ARG A 166 9.69 -16.56 -3.41
CA ARG A 166 10.05 -17.78 -4.15
C ARG A 166 11.46 -17.71 -4.73
N GLU A 167 11.84 -16.56 -5.31
CA GLU A 167 13.19 -16.32 -5.82
C GLU A 167 14.25 -16.34 -4.70
N LEU A 168 13.86 -15.93 -3.50
CA LEU A 168 14.66 -16.05 -2.28
C LEU A 168 14.72 -17.51 -1.75
N GLY A 169 14.09 -18.47 -2.42
CA GLY A 169 14.22 -19.90 -2.10
C GLY A 169 13.16 -20.47 -1.15
N SER A 170 12.08 -19.72 -0.88
CA SER A 170 10.98 -20.26 -0.05
C SER A 170 10.11 -21.23 -0.84
N GLU A 171 9.55 -22.23 -0.16
CA GLU A 171 8.56 -23.16 -0.73
C GLU A 171 7.24 -22.45 -1.11
N PRO A 172 6.38 -23.07 -1.96
CA PRO A 172 5.04 -22.56 -2.21
C PRO A 172 4.23 -22.47 -0.92
N ILE A 173 3.31 -21.50 -0.84
CA ILE A 173 2.40 -21.42 0.31
C ILE A 173 1.42 -22.58 0.22
N ASP A 174 1.34 -23.39 1.27
CA ASP A 174 0.42 -24.51 1.39
C ASP A 174 -0.79 -24.13 2.24
N TYR A 175 -1.78 -23.48 1.62
CA TYR A 175 -3.01 -23.05 2.29
C TYR A 175 -3.82 -24.21 2.90
N PHE A 176 -3.70 -25.43 2.37
CA PHE A 176 -4.39 -26.59 2.94
C PHE A 176 -3.77 -26.97 4.29
N LYS A 177 -2.44 -26.94 4.36
CA LYS A 177 -1.72 -27.14 5.62
C LYS A 177 -2.06 -26.02 6.61
N GLU A 178 -2.00 -24.74 6.21
CA GLU A 178 -2.33 -23.63 7.13
C GLU A 178 -3.76 -23.75 7.68
N SER A 179 -4.71 -24.13 6.82
CA SER A 179 -6.09 -24.39 7.19
C SER A 179 -6.23 -25.57 8.16
N SER A 180 -5.53 -26.68 7.90
CA SER A 180 -5.53 -27.86 8.78
C SER A 180 -4.93 -27.58 10.16
N GLU A 181 -3.99 -26.63 10.24
CA GLU A 181 -3.39 -26.14 11.48
C GLU A 181 -4.28 -25.11 12.19
N GLY A 182 -5.45 -24.78 11.63
CA GLY A 182 -6.44 -23.89 12.20
C GLY A 182 -6.13 -22.41 12.01
N ARG A 183 -5.19 -22.05 11.13
CA ARG A 183 -4.87 -20.65 10.85
C ARG A 183 -6.07 -19.97 10.19
N ARG A 184 -6.45 -18.82 10.73
CA ARG A 184 -7.54 -17.99 10.22
C ARG A 184 -7.06 -16.56 10.08
N PHE A 185 -7.13 -16.09 8.85
CA PHE A 185 -6.71 -14.75 8.44
C PHE A 185 -7.94 -13.89 8.20
N VAL A 186 -8.98 -14.01 9.05
CA VAL A 186 -10.29 -13.37 8.88
C VAL A 186 -10.51 -12.25 9.87
#